data_AF-A0A927P632-F1
#
_entry.id   AF-A0A927P632-F1
#
_cell.length_a   1.000
_cell.length_b   1.000
_cell.length_c   1.000
_cell.angle_alpha   90.00
_cell.angle_beta   90.00
_cell.angle_gamma   90.00
#
_symmetry.space_group_name_H-M   'P 1'
#
loop_
_entity.id
_entity.type
_entity.pdbx_description
1 polymer ?
#
loop_
_entity_poly.entity_id
_entity_poly.type
_entity_poly.pdbx_seq_one_letter_code
_entity_poly.pdbx_strand_id
1 'polypeptide(L)'
;MRKMLCLLLGLLLMCPCALSENDTSATPAEETGFVFRNGVTWGMTLEQVQAQEGREADTTEPFTDYVTASAYWDVPVSRYTANSLYYLFAEGALFLTNYEITLDFLASDAEQDADYTYLTNALSSLYGKANEIAPETICAFMQGITGRDEDFPSTRCLEWKAADGTIIWQFLFNDRYIEIFYISPAFDFAQIGVYDTTGL
;
A
#
# COMPACT_ATOMS: atom_id res chain seq x y z
N MET A 1 53.02 35.04 23.39
CA MET A 1 53.65 33.87 22.73
C MET A 1 52.54 33.14 21.99
N ARG A 2 52.38 33.00 20.66
CA ARG A 2 53.00 33.42 19.37
C ARG A 2 51.85 34.10 18.56
N LYS A 3 51.95 35.32 18.01
CA LYS A 3 52.54 35.74 16.71
C LYS A 3 52.21 34.83 15.50
N MET A 4 51.39 35.33 14.55
CA MET A 4 51.72 35.54 13.12
C MET A 4 50.47 36.10 12.39
N LEU A 5 50.46 37.36 11.92
CA LEU A 5 51.00 37.90 10.64
C LEU A 5 50.10 37.49 9.45
N CYS A 6 49.11 38.29 9.02
CA CYS A 6 49.15 39.48 8.13
C CYS A 6 49.80 39.28 6.74
N LEU A 7 48.98 39.65 5.73
CA LEU A 7 49.27 40.18 4.38
C LEU A 7 49.67 39.26 3.21
N LEU A 8 48.86 39.33 2.14
CA LEU A 8 49.23 39.69 0.75
C LEU A 8 47.95 39.63 -0.12
N LEU A 9 47.25 40.74 -0.38
CA LEU A 9 47.37 41.60 -1.57
C LEU A 9 47.80 40.89 -2.87
N GLY A 10 46.86 40.79 -3.81
CA GLY A 10 47.07 40.38 -5.21
C GLY A 10 45.92 40.87 -6.07
N LEU A 11 46.20 41.87 -6.90
CA LEU A 11 45.27 42.77 -7.59
C LEU A 11 44.90 42.24 -8.99
N LEU A 12 43.65 42.48 -9.41
CA LEU A 12 43.19 42.80 -10.78
C LEU A 12 43.36 41.77 -11.92
N LEU A 13 42.23 41.32 -12.47
CA LEU A 13 41.95 41.29 -13.91
C LEU A 13 40.43 41.16 -14.16
N MET A 14 39.83 42.22 -14.70
CA MET A 14 38.52 42.17 -15.33
C MET A 14 38.66 41.51 -16.71
N CYS A 15 37.74 40.61 -17.08
CA CYS A 15 37.07 40.63 -18.39
C CYS A 15 35.86 39.66 -18.38
N PRO A 16 34.83 39.92 -19.21
CA PRO A 16 33.46 39.47 -19.02
C PRO A 16 33.11 38.21 -19.84
N CYS A 17 31.85 37.78 -19.71
CA CYS A 17 31.16 36.76 -20.50
C CYS A 17 31.43 35.30 -20.13
N ALA A 18 30.51 34.71 -19.36
CA ALA A 18 29.60 33.69 -19.90
C ALA A 18 28.51 33.42 -18.84
N LEU A 19 27.27 33.81 -19.16
CA LEU A 19 26.08 33.18 -18.58
C LEU A 19 26.11 31.73 -19.04
N SER A 20 26.48 30.82 -18.15
CA SER A 20 26.15 29.40 -18.31
C SER A 20 24.88 29.18 -17.51
N GLU A 21 23.77 29.05 -18.22
CA GLU A 21 22.51 28.52 -17.70
C GLU A 21 22.82 27.13 -17.13
N ASN A 22 22.86 27.02 -15.80
CA ASN A 22 22.83 25.72 -15.16
C ASN A 22 21.39 25.21 -15.28
N ASP A 23 21.12 24.57 -16.42
CA ASP A 23 20.02 23.63 -16.57
C ASP A 23 20.22 22.56 -15.49
N THR A 24 19.54 22.77 -14.36
CA THR A 24 19.41 21.74 -13.34
C THR A 24 18.38 20.78 -13.88
N SER A 25 18.83 19.90 -14.79
CA SER A 25 18.15 18.65 -15.10
C SER A 25 18.06 17.89 -13.78
N ALA A 26 16.95 18.09 -13.07
CA ALA A 26 16.54 17.19 -12.02
C ALA A 26 16.30 15.85 -12.70
N THR A 27 17.25 14.92 -12.52
CA THR A 27 17.01 13.50 -12.79
C THR A 27 15.66 13.16 -12.19
N PRO A 28 14.68 12.63 -12.96
CA PRO A 28 13.43 12.16 -12.37
C PRO A 28 13.82 11.20 -11.26
N ALA A 29 13.33 11.44 -10.04
CA ALA A 29 13.43 10.43 -9.00
C ALA A 29 12.88 9.15 -9.61
N GLU A 30 13.68 8.08 -9.66
CA GLU A 30 13.15 6.76 -9.98
C GLU A 30 11.93 6.58 -9.09
N GLU A 31 10.75 6.41 -9.68
CA GLU A 31 9.56 6.05 -8.93
C GLU A 31 9.89 4.72 -8.27
N THR A 32 10.34 4.80 -7.02
CA THR A 32 10.46 3.63 -6.17
C THR A 32 9.02 3.14 -6.01
N GLY A 33 8.63 2.18 -6.84
CA GLY A 33 7.31 1.55 -6.78
C GLY A 33 7.02 1.04 -5.38
N PHE A 34 5.76 0.75 -5.08
CA PHE A 34 5.33 0.37 -3.74
C PHE A 34 6.17 -0.80 -3.20
N VAL A 35 6.80 -0.57 -2.04
CA VAL A 35 7.59 -1.57 -1.33
C VAL A 35 6.86 -1.94 -0.04
N PHE A 36 6.47 -3.20 0.03
CA PHE A 36 5.90 -3.83 1.22
C PHE A 36 6.99 -4.25 2.19
N ARG A 37 6.57 -4.83 3.32
CA ARG A 37 7.49 -5.44 4.28
C ARG A 37 8.47 -6.39 3.58
N ASN A 38 9.67 -6.49 4.14
CA ASN A 38 10.71 -7.39 3.65
C ASN A 38 11.13 -7.16 2.17
N GLY A 39 10.79 -6.02 1.58
CA GLY A 39 11.19 -5.70 0.20
C GLY A 39 10.30 -6.32 -0.88
N VAL A 40 9.12 -6.85 -0.51
CA VAL A 40 8.13 -7.33 -1.47
C VAL A 40 7.62 -6.16 -2.31
N THR A 41 7.49 -6.35 -3.63
CA THR A 41 6.96 -5.34 -4.56
C THR A 41 5.93 -5.95 -5.49
N TRP A 42 5.15 -5.11 -6.16
CA TRP A 42 4.22 -5.56 -7.20
C TRP A 42 4.90 -6.38 -8.29
N GLY A 43 4.15 -7.33 -8.85
CA GLY A 43 4.62 -8.18 -9.94
C GLY A 43 5.52 -9.34 -9.51
N MET A 44 5.95 -9.40 -8.25
CA MET A 44 6.70 -10.55 -7.74
C MET A 44 5.87 -11.84 -7.82
N THR A 45 6.52 -12.97 -8.12
CA THR A 45 5.88 -14.28 -8.09
C THR A 45 5.68 -14.78 -6.66
N LEU A 46 4.85 -15.81 -6.50
CA LEU A 46 4.66 -16.52 -5.23
C LEU A 46 6.01 -16.90 -4.60
N GLU A 47 6.90 -17.52 -5.36
CA GLU A 47 8.20 -17.98 -4.85
C GLU A 47 9.10 -16.81 -4.43
N GLN A 48 9.04 -15.70 -5.17
CA GLN A 48 9.80 -14.49 -4.84
C GLN A 48 9.30 -13.87 -3.54
N VAL A 49 7.99 -13.75 -3.36
CA VAL A 49 7.40 -13.23 -2.11
C VAL A 49 7.74 -14.13 -0.94
N GLN A 50 7.60 -15.45 -1.09
CA GLN A 50 7.95 -16.41 -0.04
C GLN A 50 9.43 -16.36 0.34
N ALA A 51 10.32 -16.15 -0.65
CA ALA A 51 11.75 -15.95 -0.38
C ALA A 51 12.02 -14.66 0.40
N GLN A 52 11.30 -13.56 0.12
CA GLN A 52 11.45 -12.30 0.84
C GLN A 52 10.94 -12.37 2.28
N GLU A 53 9.84 -13.09 2.52
CA GLU A 53 9.30 -13.22 3.88
C GLU A 53 10.27 -13.94 4.84
N GLY A 54 11.20 -14.74 4.31
CA GLY A 54 12.24 -15.39 5.12
C GLY A 54 11.70 -16.45 6.08
N ARG A 55 10.43 -16.82 5.92
CA ARG A 55 9.75 -17.91 6.63
C ARG A 55 8.73 -18.57 5.71
N GLU A 56 8.38 -19.81 6.02
CA GLU A 56 7.28 -20.50 5.33
C GLU A 56 5.95 -19.78 5.60
N ALA A 57 5.10 -19.74 4.58
CA ALA A 57 3.74 -19.26 4.70
C ALA A 57 2.92 -20.22 5.58
N ASP A 58 2.02 -19.67 6.37
CA ASP A 58 1.13 -20.45 7.24
C ASP A 58 0.08 -21.22 6.42
N THR A 59 -0.37 -20.63 5.30
CA THR A 59 -1.13 -21.35 4.26
C THR A 59 -0.75 -20.85 2.87
N THR A 60 -0.92 -21.71 1.86
CA THR A 60 -0.88 -21.33 0.45
C THR A 60 -1.93 -22.15 -0.27
N GLU A 61 -2.95 -21.48 -0.81
CA GLU A 61 -4.11 -22.13 -1.38
C GLU A 61 -4.70 -21.36 -2.56
N PRO A 62 -5.31 -22.06 -3.53
CA PRO A 62 -6.09 -21.41 -4.56
C PRO A 62 -7.39 -20.85 -3.94
N PHE A 63 -7.66 -19.56 -4.16
CA PHE A 63 -8.96 -18.97 -3.87
C PHE A 63 -9.94 -19.24 -5.01
N THR A 64 -9.43 -19.19 -6.25
CA THR A 64 -10.12 -19.56 -7.48
C THR A 64 -9.15 -20.28 -8.42
N ASP A 65 -9.61 -20.69 -9.61
CA ASP A 65 -8.72 -21.24 -10.65
C ASP A 65 -7.67 -20.22 -11.14
N TYR A 66 -7.89 -18.92 -10.88
CA TYR A 66 -7.05 -17.83 -11.39
C TYR A 66 -6.27 -17.10 -10.28
N VAL A 67 -6.74 -17.19 -9.03
CA VAL A 67 -6.17 -16.49 -7.88
C VAL A 67 -5.60 -17.48 -6.88
N THR A 68 -4.32 -17.33 -6.56
CA THR A 68 -3.65 -18.05 -5.47
C THR A 68 -3.35 -17.08 -4.34
N ALA A 69 -3.51 -17.51 -3.10
CA ALA A 69 -3.15 -16.72 -1.92
C ALA A 69 -2.02 -17.41 -1.14
N SER A 70 -1.14 -16.61 -0.54
CA SER A 70 -0.15 -17.05 0.44
C SER A 70 -0.32 -16.20 1.70
N ALA A 71 -0.55 -16.84 2.85
CA ALA A 71 -0.92 -16.15 4.07
C ALA A 71 0.13 -16.29 5.18
N TYR A 72 0.25 -15.23 5.96
CA TYR A 72 1.18 -15.10 7.06
C TYR A 72 0.43 -14.58 8.28
N TRP A 73 0.40 -15.36 9.36
CA TRP A 73 -0.28 -14.98 10.60
C TRP A 73 0.60 -14.13 11.51
N ASP A 74 -0.06 -13.45 12.45
CA ASP A 74 0.55 -12.67 13.52
C ASP A 74 1.55 -11.61 13.00
N VAL A 75 1.14 -10.89 11.96
CA VAL A 75 1.99 -9.89 11.29
C VAL A 75 1.86 -8.52 11.96
N PRO A 76 2.96 -7.88 12.41
CA PRO A 76 2.90 -6.52 12.95
C PRO A 76 2.44 -5.51 11.90
N VAL A 77 1.44 -4.68 12.25
CA VAL A 77 0.93 -3.57 11.43
C VAL A 77 0.68 -2.37 12.33
N SER A 78 1.54 -1.35 12.22
CA SER A 78 1.50 -0.19 13.12
C SER A 78 1.59 -0.63 14.60
N ARG A 79 0.61 -0.28 15.44
CA ARG A 79 0.51 -0.74 16.84
C ARG A 79 -0.24 -2.06 17.03
N TYR A 80 -0.78 -2.64 15.96
CA TYR A 80 -1.56 -3.87 15.99
C TYR A 80 -0.75 -5.05 15.49
N THR A 81 -1.30 -6.24 15.71
CA THR A 81 -0.91 -7.47 15.05
C THR A 81 -2.09 -7.88 14.17
N ALA A 82 -1.89 -7.91 12.85
CA ALA A 82 -2.84 -8.49 11.92
C ALA A 82 -2.94 -10.00 12.17
N ASN A 83 -4.17 -10.52 12.24
CA ASN A 83 -4.41 -11.96 12.35
C ASN A 83 -3.84 -12.67 11.12
N SER A 84 -4.02 -12.06 9.96
CA SER A 84 -3.47 -12.54 8.71
C SER A 84 -2.99 -11.39 7.81
N LEU A 85 -1.90 -11.66 7.10
CA LEU A 85 -1.47 -10.95 5.91
C LEU A 85 -1.58 -11.93 4.75
N TYR A 86 -2.44 -11.62 3.77
CA TYR A 86 -2.52 -12.36 2.52
C TYR A 86 -1.78 -11.63 1.40
N TYR A 87 -0.99 -12.37 0.63
CA TYR A 87 -0.49 -11.99 -0.68
C TYR A 87 -1.29 -12.75 -1.73
N LEU A 88 -1.96 -12.03 -2.64
CA LEU A 88 -2.78 -12.60 -3.70
C LEU A 88 -2.12 -12.43 -5.06
N PHE A 89 -2.11 -13.52 -5.81
CA PHE A 89 -1.44 -13.66 -7.08
C PHE A 89 -2.45 -14.01 -8.17
N ALA A 90 -2.41 -13.27 -9.27
CA ALA A 90 -3.16 -13.53 -10.49
C ALA A 90 -2.15 -13.60 -11.63
N GLU A 91 -2.32 -14.55 -12.55
CA GLU A 91 -1.37 -14.77 -13.66
C GLU A 91 0.09 -14.94 -13.20
N GLY A 92 0.28 -15.47 -11.98
CA GLY A 92 1.61 -15.69 -11.37
C GLY A 92 2.28 -14.43 -10.80
N ALA A 93 1.58 -13.29 -10.73
CA ALA A 93 2.12 -12.02 -10.26
C ALA A 93 1.32 -11.47 -9.07
N LEU A 94 2.03 -10.91 -8.09
CA LEU A 94 1.42 -10.26 -6.94
C LEU A 94 0.63 -9.03 -7.39
N PHE A 95 -0.66 -9.00 -7.07
CA PHE A 95 -1.55 -7.88 -7.38
C PHE A 95 -2.27 -7.30 -6.18
N LEU A 96 -2.41 -8.06 -5.08
CA LEU A 96 -3.07 -7.58 -3.87
C LEU A 96 -2.33 -8.04 -2.62
N THR A 97 -2.28 -7.16 -1.63
CA THR A 97 -1.97 -7.53 -0.25
C THR A 97 -3.14 -7.15 0.66
N ASN A 98 -3.58 -8.06 1.53
CA ASN A 98 -4.62 -7.80 2.52
C ASN A 98 -4.05 -7.98 3.93
N TYR A 99 -4.22 -6.98 4.78
CA TYR A 99 -4.05 -7.12 6.22
C TYR A 99 -5.42 -7.21 6.87
N GLU A 100 -5.67 -8.30 7.59
CA GLU A 100 -6.87 -8.50 8.41
C GLU A 100 -6.51 -8.27 9.88
N ILE A 101 -7.11 -7.25 10.49
CA ILE A 101 -6.89 -6.90 11.89
C ILE A 101 -8.18 -7.18 12.66
N THR A 102 -8.15 -8.20 13.52
CA THR A 102 -9.28 -8.55 14.37
C THR A 102 -9.48 -7.49 15.45
N LEU A 103 -10.72 -6.97 15.54
CA LEU A 103 -11.17 -6.17 16.65
C LEU A 103 -11.47 -7.07 17.84
N ASP A 104 -11.21 -6.59 19.06
CA ASP A 104 -11.59 -7.33 20.26
C ASP A 104 -13.12 -7.49 20.27
N PHE A 105 -13.59 -8.74 20.29
CA PHE A 105 -15.02 -9.06 20.28
C PHE A 105 -15.76 -8.49 21.51
N LEU A 106 -15.04 -8.18 22.59
CA LEU A 106 -15.57 -7.56 23.79
C LEU A 106 -15.45 -6.03 23.79
N ALA A 107 -14.81 -5.45 22.77
CA ALA A 107 -14.70 -4.00 22.63
C ALA A 107 -16.08 -3.39 22.37
N SER A 108 -16.31 -2.26 23.02
CA SER A 108 -17.44 -1.39 22.72
C SER A 108 -17.32 -0.78 21.32
N ASP A 109 -18.44 -0.38 20.73
CA ASP A 109 -18.48 0.32 19.43
C ASP A 109 -17.53 1.53 19.40
N ALA A 110 -17.40 2.25 20.53
CA ALA A 110 -16.51 3.40 20.64
C ALA A 110 -15.01 3.03 20.58
N GLU A 111 -14.64 1.87 21.11
CA GLU A 111 -13.27 1.35 21.02
C GLU A 111 -12.96 0.87 19.61
N GLN A 112 -13.91 0.16 18.98
CA GLN A 112 -13.80 -0.25 17.58
C GLN A 112 -13.67 0.96 16.64
N ASP A 113 -14.48 2.00 16.88
CA ASP A 113 -14.41 3.28 16.16
C ASP A 113 -13.07 3.97 16.34
N ALA A 114 -12.51 3.95 17.55
CA ALA A 114 -11.21 4.54 17.84
C ALA A 114 -10.08 3.81 17.11
N ASP A 115 -10.14 2.48 17.02
CA ASP A 115 -9.16 1.67 16.32
C ASP A 115 -9.23 1.87 14.80
N TYR A 116 -10.45 1.87 14.23
CA TYR A 116 -10.65 2.20 12.83
C TYR A 116 -10.11 3.59 12.49
N THR A 117 -10.47 4.59 13.30
CA THR A 117 -10.05 5.99 13.13
C THR A 117 -8.53 6.14 13.26
N TYR A 118 -7.90 5.41 14.18
CA TYR A 118 -6.44 5.42 14.32
C TYR A 118 -5.75 4.97 13.03
N LEU A 119 -6.19 3.85 12.44
CA LEU A 119 -5.64 3.35 11.17
C LEU A 119 -5.95 4.29 10.01
N THR A 120 -7.15 4.86 9.95
CA THR A 120 -7.52 5.88 8.95
C THR A 120 -6.59 7.10 9.01
N ASN A 121 -6.25 7.56 10.22
CA ASN A 121 -5.34 8.69 10.41
C ASN A 121 -3.90 8.34 10.02
N ALA A 122 -3.45 7.12 10.32
CA ALA A 122 -2.14 6.63 9.91
C ALA A 122 -2.03 6.56 8.38
N LEU A 123 -3.00 5.93 7.71
CA LEU A 123 -3.07 5.88 6.25
C LEU A 123 -3.15 7.29 5.64
N SER A 124 -3.96 8.17 6.22
CA SER A 124 -4.09 9.54 5.71
C SER A 124 -2.83 10.39 5.89
N SER A 125 -2.01 10.06 6.89
CA SER A 125 -0.70 10.70 7.07
C SER A 125 0.31 10.26 6.01
N LEU A 126 0.16 9.04 5.46
CA LEU A 126 1.02 8.48 4.41
C LEU A 126 0.55 8.89 3.01
N TYR A 127 -0.75 8.84 2.76
CA TYR A 127 -1.33 8.93 1.41
C TYR A 127 -2.26 10.13 1.21
N GLY A 128 -2.37 11.02 2.19
CA GLY A 128 -3.24 12.18 2.12
C GLY A 128 -4.71 11.87 2.45
N LYS A 129 -5.63 12.72 2.02
CA LYS A 129 -7.05 12.57 2.38
C LYS A 129 -7.68 11.37 1.67
N ALA A 130 -8.42 10.55 2.42
CA ALA A 130 -9.23 9.46 1.87
C ALA A 130 -10.44 9.98 1.08
N ASN A 131 -10.89 9.19 0.11
CA ASN A 131 -12.21 9.28 -0.50
C ASN A 131 -13.12 8.20 0.10
N GLU A 132 -14.41 8.49 0.21
CA GLU A 132 -15.40 7.46 0.51
C GLU A 132 -15.69 6.67 -0.77
N ILE A 133 -15.78 5.35 -0.64
CA ILE A 133 -16.18 4.46 -1.73
C ILE A 133 -17.41 3.65 -1.31
N ALA A 134 -18.19 3.23 -2.30
CA ALA A 134 -19.37 2.43 -2.07
C ALA A 134 -18.96 1.04 -1.55
N PRO A 135 -19.57 0.50 -0.49
CA PRO A 135 -19.31 -0.87 -0.05
C PRO A 135 -19.39 -1.86 -1.22
N GLU A 136 -20.38 -1.68 -2.11
CA GLU A 136 -20.64 -2.49 -3.31
C GLU A 136 -19.42 -2.61 -4.25
N THR A 137 -18.53 -1.62 -4.26
CA THR A 137 -17.27 -1.67 -5.03
C THR A 137 -16.32 -2.71 -4.45
N ILE A 138 -16.12 -2.70 -3.14
CA ILE A 138 -15.32 -3.70 -2.44
C ILE A 138 -15.97 -5.07 -2.59
N CYS A 139 -17.30 -5.09 -2.56
CA CYS A 139 -18.08 -6.30 -2.64
C CYS A 139 -17.84 -7.07 -3.94
N ALA A 140 -18.07 -6.39 -5.05
CA ALA A 140 -17.85 -6.94 -6.38
C ALA A 140 -16.39 -7.39 -6.55
N PHE A 141 -15.45 -6.63 -6.00
CA PHE A 141 -14.03 -6.98 -6.02
C PHE A 141 -13.71 -8.27 -5.26
N MET A 142 -14.18 -8.41 -4.01
CA MET A 142 -13.96 -9.63 -3.22
C MET A 142 -14.64 -10.84 -3.85
N GLN A 143 -15.84 -10.69 -4.38
CA GLN A 143 -16.52 -11.75 -5.12
C GLN A 143 -15.71 -12.18 -6.36
N GLY A 144 -15.14 -11.21 -7.08
CA GLY A 144 -14.31 -11.47 -8.25
C GLY A 144 -13.04 -12.26 -7.95
N ILE A 145 -12.36 -11.99 -6.82
CA ILE A 145 -11.10 -12.67 -6.44
C ILE A 145 -11.31 -13.97 -5.67
N THR A 146 -12.41 -14.13 -4.92
CA THR A 146 -12.68 -15.30 -4.07
C THR A 146 -13.68 -16.27 -4.68
N GLY A 147 -14.50 -15.83 -5.65
CA GLY A 147 -15.65 -16.58 -6.17
C GLY A 147 -16.78 -16.77 -5.16
N ARG A 148 -16.73 -16.11 -3.99
CA ARG A 148 -17.72 -16.23 -2.92
C ARG A 148 -18.60 -14.99 -2.90
N ASP A 149 -19.89 -15.21 -2.69
CA ASP A 149 -20.83 -14.15 -2.34
C ASP A 149 -20.64 -13.90 -0.84
N GLU A 150 -19.84 -12.89 -0.50
CA GLU A 150 -19.56 -12.56 0.89
C GLU A 150 -20.63 -11.59 1.40
N ASP A 151 -21.29 -11.88 2.52
CA ASP A 151 -22.13 -10.86 3.17
C ASP A 151 -21.22 -9.73 3.67
N PHE A 152 -21.55 -8.52 3.24
CA PHE A 152 -20.57 -7.53 2.80
C PHE A 152 -20.20 -6.45 3.84
N PRO A 153 -19.09 -5.72 3.61
CA PRO A 153 -18.47 -4.81 4.57
C PRO A 153 -19.38 -3.71 5.10
N SER A 154 -19.02 -3.15 6.26
CA SER A 154 -19.73 -2.03 6.88
C SER A 154 -19.84 -0.84 5.93
N THR A 155 -20.74 0.09 6.28
CA THR A 155 -20.93 1.38 5.59
C THR A 155 -19.68 2.29 5.52
N ARG A 156 -18.56 1.89 6.15
CA ARG A 156 -17.32 2.68 6.22
C ARG A 156 -16.24 2.07 5.34
N CYS A 157 -16.23 2.48 4.09
CA CYS A 157 -15.25 2.06 3.10
C CYS A 157 -14.49 3.30 2.59
N LEU A 158 -13.17 3.28 2.75
CA LEU A 158 -12.29 4.41 2.45
C LEU A 158 -11.23 4.00 1.42
N GLU A 159 -10.92 4.92 0.51
CA GLU A 159 -9.89 4.76 -0.51
C GLU A 159 -8.81 5.84 -0.42
N TRP A 160 -7.56 5.43 -0.59
CA TRP A 160 -6.43 6.31 -0.92
C TRP A 160 -5.77 5.84 -2.21
N LYS A 161 -4.94 6.73 -2.78
CA LYS A 161 -4.08 6.43 -3.91
C LYS A 161 -2.66 6.89 -3.60
N ALA A 162 -1.71 5.95 -3.63
CA ALA A 162 -0.30 6.27 -3.48
C ALA A 162 0.24 6.95 -4.74
N ALA A 163 1.44 7.53 -4.64
CA ALA A 163 2.09 8.25 -5.74
C ALA A 163 2.33 7.37 -6.98
N ASP A 164 2.59 6.08 -6.79
CA ASP A 164 2.81 5.12 -7.88
C ASP A 164 1.51 4.54 -8.47
N GLY A 165 0.36 5.04 -8.02
CA GLY A 165 -0.96 4.59 -8.46
C GLY A 165 -1.54 3.43 -7.66
N THR A 166 -0.82 2.86 -6.69
CA THR A 166 -1.37 1.83 -5.79
C THR A 166 -2.65 2.32 -5.12
N ILE A 167 -3.71 1.51 -5.21
CA ILE A 167 -4.99 1.77 -4.54
C ILE A 167 -4.92 1.16 -3.15
N ILE A 168 -5.36 1.89 -2.13
CA ILE A 168 -5.44 1.42 -0.76
C ILE A 168 -6.89 1.51 -0.30
N TRP A 169 -7.49 0.40 0.11
CA TRP A 169 -8.81 0.39 0.71
C TRP A 169 -8.74 0.04 2.19
N GLN A 170 -9.54 0.73 3.01
CA GLN A 170 -9.79 0.38 4.40
C GLN A 170 -11.29 0.20 4.61
N PHE A 171 -11.70 -0.92 5.20
CA PHE A 171 -13.10 -1.19 5.50
C PHE A 171 -13.25 -2.09 6.72
N LEU A 172 -14.43 -2.10 7.32
CA LEU A 172 -14.77 -3.12 8.32
C LEU A 172 -15.45 -4.30 7.64
N PHE A 173 -14.98 -5.51 7.91
CA PHE A 173 -15.60 -6.74 7.46
C PHE A 173 -16.34 -7.41 8.62
N ASN A 174 -17.64 -7.65 8.42
CA ASN A 174 -18.54 -8.30 9.39
C ASN A 174 -18.49 -7.70 10.82
N ASP A 175 -18.24 -6.40 10.95
CA ASP A 175 -18.05 -5.65 12.20
C ASP A 175 -17.03 -6.27 13.18
N ARG A 176 -16.10 -7.07 12.65
CA ARG A 176 -15.12 -7.82 13.46
C ARG A 176 -13.69 -7.61 13.01
N TYR A 177 -13.50 -7.25 11.76
CA TYR A 177 -12.17 -7.10 11.18
C TYR A 177 -12.05 -5.72 10.55
N ILE A 178 -10.95 -5.03 10.82
CA ILE A 178 -10.50 -3.96 9.95
C ILE A 178 -9.64 -4.60 8.87
N GLU A 179 -10.05 -4.45 7.63
CA GLU A 179 -9.28 -4.89 6.48
C GLU A 179 -8.60 -3.71 5.81
N ILE A 180 -7.35 -3.93 5.40
CA ILE A 180 -6.59 -3.00 4.58
C ILE A 180 -6.12 -3.73 3.34
N PHE A 181 -6.69 -3.38 2.19
CA PHE A 181 -6.21 -3.84 0.89
C PHE A 181 -5.23 -2.84 0.31
N TYR A 182 -4.14 -3.34 -0.24
CA TYR A 182 -3.31 -2.62 -1.21
C TYR A 182 -3.46 -3.35 -2.54
N ILE A 183 -3.74 -2.62 -3.61
CA ILE A 183 -4.05 -3.17 -4.93
C ILE A 183 -3.11 -2.55 -5.94
N SER A 184 -2.44 -3.41 -6.70
CA SER A 184 -1.48 -3.02 -7.72
C SER A 184 -2.11 -2.10 -8.77
N PRO A 185 -1.42 -1.03 -9.19
CA PRO A 185 -1.88 -0.18 -10.30
C PRO A 185 -1.92 -0.92 -11.64
N ALA A 186 -1.22 -2.05 -11.76
CA ALA A 186 -1.22 -2.87 -12.96
C ALA A 186 -2.34 -3.92 -13.00
N PHE A 187 -3.13 -4.04 -11.92
CA PHE A 187 -4.22 -5.00 -11.86
C PHE A 187 -5.39 -4.54 -12.76
N ASP A 188 -5.75 -5.38 -13.72
CA ASP A 188 -6.91 -5.16 -14.56
C ASP A 188 -8.16 -5.74 -13.89
N PHE A 189 -8.99 -4.85 -13.33
CA PHE A 189 -10.25 -5.22 -12.67
C PHE A 189 -11.22 -5.97 -13.60
N ALA A 190 -11.08 -5.85 -14.93
CA ALA A 190 -11.87 -6.63 -15.86
C ALA A 190 -11.57 -8.14 -15.77
N GLN A 191 -10.37 -8.54 -15.33
CA GLN A 191 -9.98 -9.95 -15.19
C GLN A 191 -10.84 -10.72 -14.18
N ILE A 192 -11.38 -10.01 -13.18
CA ILE A 192 -12.22 -10.59 -12.14
C ILE A 192 -13.71 -10.31 -12.35
N GLY A 193 -14.10 -9.85 -13.54
CA GLY A 193 -15.49 -9.58 -13.89
C GLY A 193 -16.11 -8.41 -13.11
N VAL A 194 -15.30 -7.57 -12.47
CA VAL A 194 -15.76 -6.31 -11.87
C VAL A 194 -15.94 -5.31 -13.01
N TYR A 195 -17.13 -5.30 -13.60
CA TYR A 195 -17.50 -4.27 -14.55
C TYR A 195 -17.67 -2.95 -13.81
N ASP A 196 -17.04 -1.91 -14.33
CA ASP A 196 -17.26 -0.53 -13.91
C ASP A 196 -18.76 -0.20 -13.88
N THR A 197 -19.33 -0.07 -12.67
CA THR A 197 -20.72 0.37 -12.47
C THR A 197 -20.85 1.90 -12.44
N THR A 198 -19.74 2.64 -12.57
CA THR A 198 -19.75 4.12 -12.64
C THR A 198 -19.98 4.66 -14.05
N GLY A 199 -20.21 3.77 -15.03
CA GLY A 199 -20.51 4.11 -16.42
C GLY A 199 -21.97 4.35 -16.80
N LEU A 200 -22.87 4.69 -15.85
CA LEU A 200 -24.23 5.18 -16.12
C LEU A 200 -24.63 6.34 -15.19
#